data_AF-A0A1J0AGM5-F1
#
_entry.id   AF-A0A1J0AGM5-F1
#
_cell.length_a   1.000
_cell.length_b   1.000
_cell.length_c   1.000
_cell.angle_alpha   90.00
_cell.angle_beta   90.00
_cell.angle_gamma   90.00
#
_symmetry.space_group_name_H-M   'P 1'
#
loop_
_entity.id
_entity.type
_entity.pdbx_description
1 polymer ?
#
loop_
_entity_poly.entity_id
_entity_poly.type
_entity_poly.pdbx_seq_one_letter_code
_entity_poly.pdbx_strand_id
1 'polypeptide(L)'
;MDFSPVATWTLPTTSRERDPQQFWASLSGEQQQQWLQQLQPLYYQIILLYFRDAPDLQERIAQFTYLAYRLNLPIAEILGMHMQFMDEITKQLKLEGRSEELVLDYRLTLIDVIAHLCERYRRAMVEVPEGK
;
A
#
# COMPACT_ATOMS: atom_id res chain seq x y z
N MET A 1 -10.30 22.47 11.85
CA MET A 1 -10.32 21.96 10.47
C MET A 1 -9.37 22.82 9.67
N ASP A 2 -8.24 22.25 9.27
CA ASP A 2 -7.33 22.86 8.30
C ASP A 2 -6.65 21.70 7.58
N PHE A 3 -7.20 21.33 6.41
CA PHE A 3 -6.56 20.41 5.49
C PHE A 3 -5.85 21.26 4.45
N SER A 4 -4.57 21.51 4.71
CA SER A 4 -3.60 22.12 3.80
C SER A 4 -3.67 21.46 2.41
N PRO A 5 -3.45 22.20 1.31
CA PRO A 5 -3.62 21.66 -0.04
C PRO A 5 -2.64 20.50 -0.25
N VAL A 6 -3.20 19.37 -0.66
CA VAL A 6 -2.49 18.13 -1.02
C VAL A 6 -1.34 18.50 -1.95
N ALA A 7 -0.11 18.40 -1.42
CA ALA A 7 1.08 18.45 -2.23
C ALA A 7 0.92 17.41 -3.34
N THR A 8 0.91 17.85 -4.60
CA THR A 8 0.87 16.98 -5.77
C THR A 8 2.03 15.99 -5.67
N TRP A 9 1.75 14.77 -5.22
CA TRP A 9 2.75 13.72 -5.17
C TRP A 9 3.00 13.24 -6.59
N THR A 10 4.08 13.73 -7.21
CA THR A 10 4.53 13.25 -8.50
C THR A 10 5.38 11.99 -8.30
N LEU A 11 4.93 10.86 -8.85
CA LEU A 11 5.78 9.67 -8.94
C LEU A 11 7.04 10.00 -9.75
N PRO A 12 8.25 9.60 -9.30
CA PRO A 12 9.44 9.74 -10.12
C PRO A 12 9.29 8.93 -11.42
N THR A 13 9.83 9.47 -12.50
CA THR A 13 9.70 8.93 -13.86
C THR A 13 10.54 7.68 -14.13
N THR A 14 11.49 7.36 -13.25
CA THR A 14 12.37 6.19 -13.38
C THR A 14 12.02 5.15 -12.32
N SER A 15 11.74 3.92 -12.74
CA SER A 15 11.44 2.82 -11.82
C SER A 15 12.70 2.28 -11.11
N ARG A 16 13.88 2.78 -11.46
CA ARG A 16 15.17 2.09 -11.26
C ARG A 16 15.90 2.41 -9.95
N GLU A 17 15.68 3.57 -9.34
CA GLU A 17 16.44 3.99 -8.16
C GLU A 17 15.92 3.31 -6.89
N ARG A 18 16.58 2.20 -6.55
CA ARG A 18 16.39 1.47 -5.30
C ARG A 18 17.73 1.29 -4.62
N ASP A 19 17.82 1.69 -3.36
CA ASP A 19 19.01 1.56 -2.53
C ASP A 19 18.85 0.33 -1.64
N PRO A 20 19.67 -0.72 -1.78
CA PRO A 20 19.61 -1.91 -0.92
C PRO A 20 19.75 -1.59 0.57
N GLN A 21 20.42 -0.50 0.95
CA GLN A 21 20.52 -0.09 2.35
C GLN A 21 19.18 0.40 2.92
N GLN A 22 18.24 0.79 2.05
CA GLN A 22 16.88 1.21 2.40
C GLN A 22 15.87 0.07 2.28
N PHE A 23 16.29 -1.15 1.91
CA PHE A 23 15.39 -2.28 1.85
C PHE A 23 14.92 -2.69 3.23
N TRP A 24 13.68 -3.16 3.29
CA TRP A 24 13.01 -3.62 4.49
C TRP A 24 13.88 -4.55 5.34
N ALA A 25 14.56 -5.50 4.70
CA ALA A 25 15.42 -6.48 5.38
C ALA A 25 16.72 -5.90 5.97
N SER A 26 17.13 -4.71 5.53
CA SER A 26 18.31 -3.99 6.00
C SER A 26 17.99 -2.98 7.10
N LEU A 27 16.71 -2.70 7.33
CA LEU A 27 16.26 -1.75 8.35
C LEU A 27 16.25 -2.36 9.75
N SER A 28 16.50 -1.53 10.75
CA SER A 28 16.28 -1.89 12.15
C SER A 28 14.78 -2.05 12.44
N GLY A 29 14.45 -2.72 13.55
CA GLY A 29 13.04 -2.84 13.98
C GLY A 29 12.37 -1.48 14.20
N GLU A 30 13.09 -0.48 14.71
CA GLU A 30 12.57 0.88 14.87
C GLU A 30 12.28 1.54 13.52
N GLN A 31 13.18 1.42 12.55
CA GLN A 31 12.99 1.97 11.20
C GLN A 31 11.83 1.28 10.48
N GLN A 32 11.71 -0.05 10.63
CA GLN A 32 10.56 -0.80 10.12
C GLN A 32 9.24 -0.28 10.70
N GLN A 33 9.18 -0.05 12.02
CA GLN A 33 8.01 0.52 12.67
C GLN A 33 7.68 1.94 12.17
N GLN A 34 8.69 2.80 11.97
CA GLN A 34 8.50 4.14 11.40
C GLN A 34 7.92 4.07 9.98
N TRP A 35 8.32 3.09 9.16
CA TRP A 35 7.74 2.88 7.84
C TRP A 35 6.32 2.33 7.91
N LEU A 36 6.01 1.41 8.82
CA LEU A 36 4.65 0.92 9.02
C LEU A 36 3.71 2.06 9.41
N GLN A 37 4.15 2.98 10.28
CA GLN A 37 3.39 4.18 10.64
C GLN A 37 3.08 5.10 9.45
N GLN A 38 3.87 5.04 8.37
CA GLN A 38 3.62 5.79 7.14
C GLN A 38 2.75 4.99 6.15
N LEU A 39 2.96 3.68 6.04
CA LEU A 39 2.26 2.79 5.11
C LEU A 39 0.82 2.50 5.55
N GLN A 40 0.60 2.31 6.85
CA GLN A 40 -0.71 1.97 7.40
C GLN A 40 -1.79 3.04 7.07
N PRO A 41 -1.56 4.35 7.29
CA PRO A 41 -2.54 5.37 6.90
C PRO A 41 -2.86 5.39 5.41
N LEU A 42 -1.87 5.16 4.54
CA LEU A 42 -2.07 5.08 3.09
C LEU A 42 -2.94 3.87 2.74
N TYR A 43 -2.63 2.70 3.29
CA TYR A 43 -3.39 1.48 3.04
C TYR A 43 -4.83 1.58 3.57
N TYR A 44 -5.01 2.19 4.74
CA TYR A 44 -6.33 2.45 5.30
C TYR A 44 -7.17 3.36 4.41
N GLN A 45 -6.56 4.41 3.84
CA GLN A 45 -7.26 5.27 2.87
C GLN A 45 -7.69 4.50 1.62
N ILE A 46 -6.85 3.58 1.12
CA ILE A 46 -7.23 2.71 -0.01
C ILE A 46 -8.47 1.89 0.36
N ILE A 47 -8.48 1.24 1.52
CA ILE A 47 -9.64 0.47 2.02
C ILE A 47 -10.90 1.35 2.04
N LEU A 48 -10.83 2.54 2.65
CA LEU A 48 -11.98 3.42 2.79
C LEU A 48 -12.56 3.90 1.45
N LEU A 49 -11.70 4.11 0.46
CA LEU A 49 -12.06 4.67 -0.84
C LEU A 49 -12.45 3.62 -1.88
N TYR A 50 -12.06 2.36 -1.68
CA TYR A 50 -12.09 1.31 -2.72
C TYR A 50 -13.47 1.12 -3.37
N PHE A 51 -14.54 1.10 -2.57
CA PHE A 51 -15.92 0.91 -3.05
C PHE A 51 -16.70 2.23 -3.25
N ARG A 52 -16.03 3.39 -3.20
CA ARG A 52 -16.67 4.71 -3.22
C ARG A 52 -16.55 5.47 -4.54
N ASP A 53 -16.02 4.83 -5.59
CA ASP A 53 -15.71 5.48 -6.89
C ASP A 53 -14.95 6.81 -6.71
N ALA A 54 -14.00 6.81 -5.77
CA ALA A 54 -13.31 8.03 -5.37
C ALA A 54 -12.17 8.34 -6.37
N PRO A 55 -12.07 9.58 -6.87
CA PRO A 55 -11.05 9.97 -7.85
C PRO A 55 -9.62 9.77 -7.31
N ASP A 56 -9.45 9.88 -5.99
CA ASP A 56 -8.14 9.82 -5.33
C ASP A 56 -7.66 8.38 -5.08
N LEU A 57 -8.50 7.35 -5.31
CA LEU A 57 -8.17 5.95 -5.03
C LEU A 57 -6.89 5.51 -5.77
N GLN A 58 -6.82 5.83 -7.06
CA GLN A 58 -5.68 5.47 -7.91
C GLN A 58 -4.38 6.14 -7.44
N GLU A 59 -4.46 7.39 -6.98
CA GLU A 59 -3.31 8.09 -6.42
C GLU A 59 -2.82 7.40 -5.14
N ARG A 60 -3.72 6.98 -4.26
CA ARG A 60 -3.37 6.27 -3.01
C ARG A 60 -2.74 4.91 -3.28
N ILE A 61 -3.29 4.13 -4.21
CA ILE A 61 -2.69 2.86 -4.65
C ILE A 61 -1.29 3.12 -5.24
N ALA A 62 -1.15 4.15 -6.07
CA ALA A 62 0.12 4.52 -6.69
C ALA A 62 1.18 4.92 -5.64
N GLN A 63 0.81 5.72 -4.65
CA GLN A 63 1.67 6.13 -3.53
C GLN A 63 2.11 4.93 -2.68
N PHE A 64 1.15 4.13 -2.22
CA PHE A 64 1.43 2.95 -1.39
C PHE A 64 2.36 1.97 -2.11
N THR A 65 2.04 1.61 -3.35
CA THR A 65 2.82 0.64 -4.13
C THR A 65 4.20 1.17 -4.50
N TYR A 66 4.36 2.49 -4.66
CA TYR A 66 5.68 3.09 -4.87
C TYR A 66 6.56 2.92 -3.63
N LEU A 67 6.05 3.23 -2.43
CA LEU A 67 6.81 3.06 -1.19
C LEU A 67 7.13 1.58 -0.93
N ALA A 68 6.14 0.69 -1.07
CA ALA A 68 6.32 -0.75 -0.93
C ALA A 68 7.40 -1.29 -1.89
N TYR A 69 7.40 -0.83 -3.14
CA TYR A 69 8.42 -1.20 -4.12
C TYR A 69 9.81 -0.68 -3.75
N ARG A 70 9.90 0.60 -3.33
CA ARG A 70 11.19 1.22 -2.99
C ARG A 70 11.86 0.50 -1.81
N LEU A 71 11.06 0.13 -0.81
CA LEU A 71 11.49 -0.62 0.36
C LEU A 71 11.73 -2.11 0.10
N ASN A 72 11.40 -2.61 -1.10
CA ASN A 72 11.35 -4.06 -1.35
C ASN A 72 10.53 -4.80 -0.27
N LEU A 73 9.38 -4.22 0.07
CA LEU A 73 8.55 -4.64 1.20
C LEU A 73 8.04 -6.07 0.98
N PRO A 74 8.15 -6.98 1.97
CA PRO A 74 7.59 -8.32 1.86
C PRO A 74 6.07 -8.28 1.69
N ILE A 75 5.52 -9.11 0.82
CA ILE A 75 4.06 -9.25 0.64
C ILE A 75 3.39 -9.63 1.97
N ALA A 76 4.08 -10.38 2.83
CA ALA A 76 3.60 -10.74 4.16
C ALA A 76 3.30 -9.50 5.05
N GLU A 77 4.07 -8.42 4.94
CA GLU A 77 3.80 -7.18 5.68
C GLU A 77 2.55 -6.47 5.17
N ILE A 78 2.32 -6.48 3.85
CA ILE A 78 1.10 -5.94 3.23
C ILE A 78 -0.12 -6.74 3.69
N LEU A 79 -0.01 -8.08 3.69
CA LEU A 79 -1.05 -8.96 4.20
C LEU A 79 -1.31 -8.73 5.69
N GLY A 80 -0.25 -8.55 6.49
CA GLY A 80 -0.35 -8.24 7.92
C GLY A 80 -1.13 -6.96 8.17
N MET A 81 -0.81 -5.87 7.46
CA MET A 81 -1.57 -4.62 7.53
C MET A 81 -3.04 -4.82 7.13
N HIS A 82 -3.29 -5.56 6.05
CA HIS A 82 -4.65 -5.85 5.60
C HIS A 82 -5.46 -6.59 6.67
N MET A 83 -4.90 -7.67 7.23
CA MET A 83 -5.55 -8.45 8.27
C MET A 83 -5.84 -7.61 9.52
N GLN A 84 -4.90 -6.75 9.94
CA GLN A 84 -5.12 -5.85 11.08
C GLN A 84 -6.33 -4.94 10.85
N PHE A 85 -6.44 -4.31 9.68
CA PHE A 85 -7.59 -3.46 9.38
C PHE A 85 -8.90 -4.23 9.25
N MET A 86 -8.87 -5.45 8.69
CA MET A 86 -10.07 -6.30 8.63
C MET A 86 -10.54 -6.68 10.04
N ASP A 87 -9.63 -6.98 10.96
CA ASP A 87 -9.96 -7.25 12.36
C ASP A 87 -10.59 -6.02 13.05
N GLU A 88 -10.04 -4.82 12.80
CA GLU A 88 -10.58 -3.56 13.32
C GLU A 88 -11.98 -3.25 12.77
N ILE A 89 -12.18 -3.38 11.46
CA ILE A 89 -13.49 -3.20 10.82
C ILE A 89 -14.49 -4.22 11.35
N THR A 90 -14.09 -5.48 11.47
CA THR A 90 -14.92 -6.56 12.02
C THR A 90 -15.37 -6.26 13.44
N LYS A 91 -14.46 -5.80 14.30
CA LYS A 91 -14.79 -5.39 15.68
C LYS A 91 -15.81 -4.26 15.69
N GLN A 92 -15.66 -3.25 14.82
CA GLN A 92 -16.61 -2.14 14.73
C GLN A 92 -17.98 -2.60 14.24
N LEU A 93 -18.05 -3.43 13.20
CA LEU A 93 -19.31 -3.98 12.68
C LEU A 93 -20.08 -4.76 13.76
N LYS A 94 -19.37 -5.57 14.57
CA LYS A 94 -19.97 -6.28 15.71
C LYS A 94 -20.58 -5.33 16.74
N LEU A 95 -19.88 -4.24 17.07
CA LEU A 95 -20.39 -3.22 18.00
C LEU A 95 -21.61 -2.48 17.44
N GLU A 96 -21.67 -2.28 16.12
CA GLU A 96 -22.80 -1.66 15.42
C GLU A 96 -23.96 -2.63 15.12
N GLY A 97 -23.80 -3.93 15.42
CA GLY A 97 -24.80 -4.97 15.08
C GLY A 97 -24.95 -5.21 13.58
N ARG A 98 -23.91 -4.97 12.79
CA ARG A 98 -23.90 -5.13 11.33
C ARG A 98 -23.25 -6.45 10.90
N SER A 99 -23.59 -6.93 9.70
CA SER A 99 -23.00 -8.12 9.11
C SER A 99 -21.51 -7.90 8.78
N GLU A 100 -20.70 -8.93 9.05
CA GLU A 100 -19.27 -8.97 8.72
C GLU A 100 -19.01 -9.42 7.28
N GLU A 101 -20.05 -9.76 6.51
CA GLU A 101 -19.90 -10.27 5.14
C GLU A 101 -19.15 -9.30 4.22
N LEU A 102 -19.36 -7.99 4.39
CA LEU A 102 -18.67 -6.92 3.66
C LEU A 102 -17.13 -6.97 3.85
N VAL A 103 -16.64 -7.51 4.96
CA VAL A 103 -15.19 -7.64 5.22
C VAL A 103 -14.52 -8.52 4.15
N LEU A 104 -15.25 -9.50 3.62
CA LEU A 104 -14.75 -10.39 2.57
C LEU A 104 -14.50 -9.66 1.25
N ASP A 105 -15.26 -8.60 0.96
CA ASP A 105 -15.14 -7.84 -0.29
C ASP A 105 -13.80 -7.09 -0.36
N TYR A 106 -13.23 -6.68 0.78
CA TYR A 106 -11.91 -6.05 0.82
C TYR A 106 -10.76 -6.98 0.39
N ARG A 107 -11.00 -8.29 0.22
CA ARG A 107 -10.04 -9.17 -0.47
C ARG A 107 -9.72 -8.65 -1.87
N LEU A 108 -10.69 -8.05 -2.56
CA LEU A 108 -10.48 -7.40 -3.85
C LEU A 108 -9.48 -6.24 -3.73
N THR A 109 -9.59 -5.43 -2.67
CA THR A 109 -8.64 -4.34 -2.37
C THR A 109 -7.22 -4.87 -2.20
N LEU A 110 -7.03 -5.97 -1.47
CA LEU A 110 -5.72 -6.58 -1.30
C LEU A 110 -5.15 -7.09 -2.63
N ILE A 111 -5.97 -7.81 -3.40
CA ILE A 111 -5.59 -8.33 -4.73
C ILE A 111 -5.15 -7.18 -5.64
N ASP A 112 -5.92 -6.09 -5.67
CA ASP A 112 -5.64 -4.96 -6.54
C ASP A 112 -4.34 -4.23 -6.17
N VAL A 113 -4.11 -4.00 -4.88
CA VAL A 113 -2.84 -3.41 -4.41
C VAL A 113 -1.64 -4.30 -4.75
N ILE A 114 -1.75 -5.62 -4.57
CA ILE A 114 -0.69 -6.57 -4.94
C ILE A 114 -0.48 -6.58 -6.45
N ALA A 115 -1.55 -6.54 -7.26
CA ALA A 115 -1.46 -6.50 -8.71
C ALA A 115 -0.71 -5.26 -9.20
N HIS A 116 -1.02 -4.09 -8.63
CA HIS A 116 -0.30 -2.84 -8.92
C HIS A 116 1.18 -2.90 -8.50
N LEU A 117 1.49 -3.53 -7.38
CA LEU A 117 2.88 -3.74 -6.96
C LEU A 117 3.62 -4.70 -7.92
N CYS A 118 2.99 -5.81 -8.31
CA CYS A 118 3.54 -6.77 -9.28
C CYS A 118 3.81 -6.12 -10.63
N GLU A 119 2.87 -5.31 -11.13
CA GLU A 119 3.04 -4.57 -12.39
C GLU A 119 4.23 -3.61 -12.31
N ARG A 120 4.45 -2.98 -11.16
CA ARG A 120 5.63 -2.13 -10.94
C ARG A 120 6.93 -2.91 -10.98
N TYR A 121 7.00 -4.08 -10.33
CA TYR A 121 8.17 -4.97 -10.44
C TYR A 121 8.40 -5.43 -11.89
N ARG A 122 7.34 -5.79 -12.61
CA ARG A 122 7.42 -6.21 -14.02
C ARG A 122 8.02 -5.12 -14.90
N ARG A 123 7.55 -3.87 -14.76
CA ARG A 123 8.09 -2.72 -15.52
C ARG A 123 9.57 -2.47 -15.23
N ALA A 124 9.97 -2.57 -13.96
CA ALA A 124 11.36 -2.39 -13.57
C ALA A 124 12.31 -3.45 -14.15
N MET A 125 11.84 -4.66 -14.40
CA MET A 125 12.63 -5.70 -15.07
C MET A 125 12.77 -5.44 -16.57
N VAL A 126 11.71 -4.98 -17.23
CA VAL A 126 11.71 -4.71 -18.68
C VAL A 126 12.57 -3.50 -19.04
N GLU A 127 12.77 -2.56 -18.12
CA GLU A 127 13.69 -1.43 -18.29
C GLU A 127 15.19 -1.83 -18.22
N VAL A 128 15.51 -3.11 -17.97
CA VAL A 128 16.84 -3.68 -18.15
C VAL A 128 16.95 -4.19 -19.61
N PRO A 129 17.76 -3.58 -20.48
CA PRO A 129 18.01 -4.16 -21.80
C PRO A 129 18.70 -5.51 -21.60
N GLU A 130 18.16 -6.57 -22.21
CA GLU A 130 18.90 -7.81 -22.44
C GLU A 130 20.17 -7.47 -23.23
N GLY A 131 21.30 -7.36 -22.53
CA GLY A 131 22.57 -7.00 -23.16
C GLY A 131 23.55 -6.30 -22.23
N LYS A 132 24.08 -7.03 -21.25
CA LYS A 132 25.48 -6.95 -20.81
C LYS A 132 25.87 -8.20 -20.04
#